data_AF-A0A1A8K6B7-F1
#
_entry.id   AF-A0A1A8K6B7-F1
#
_cell.length_a   1.000
_cell.length_b   1.000
_cell.length_c   1.000
_cell.angle_alpha   90.00
_cell.angle_beta   90.00
_cell.angle_gamma   90.00
#
_symmetry.space_group_name_H-M   'P 1'
#
loop_
_entity.id
_entity.type
_entity.pdbx_description
1 polymer ?
#
loop_
_entity_poly.entity_id
_entity_poly.type
_entity_poly.pdbx_seq_one_letter_code
_entity_poly.pdbx_strand_id
1 'polypeptide(L)' 'IVITGDVKGGGTDANVSITIYGVNGDSGKRALKKKFRNLFERGQTDRFVLEMLDLGELLRVKVEHDGSSLNNGWFL' A
#
# COMPACT_ATOMS: atom_id res chain seq x y z
N ILE A 1 -6.90 -4.66 -1.85
CA ILE A 1 -5.96 -5.80 -2.08
C ILE A 1 -4.74 -5.20 -2.75
N VAL A 2 -3.54 -5.63 -2.37
CA VAL A 2 -2.29 -5.24 -3.00
C VAL A 2 -1.70 -6.50 -3.64
N ILE A 3 -1.33 -6.43 -4.91
CA ILE A 3 -0.70 -7.52 -5.64
C ILE A 3 0.66 -7.01 -6.08
N THR A 4 1.72 -7.59 -5.54
CA THR A 4 3.08 -7.28 -6.00
C THR A 4 3.38 -8.13 -7.22
N GLY A 5 3.86 -7.51 -8.30
CA GLY A 5 4.15 -8.24 -9.54
C GLY A 5 5.24 -9.29 -9.37
N ASP A 6 5.15 -10.33 -10.20
CA ASP A 6 6.12 -11.43 -10.24
C ASP A 6 7.31 -11.09 -11.17
N VAL A 7 8.05 -10.03 -10.83
CA VAL A 7 9.27 -9.61 -11.53
C VAL A 7 10.46 -9.63 -10.58
N LYS A 8 11.66 -9.89 -11.11
CA LYS A 8 12.89 -9.88 -10.29
C LYS A 8 13.08 -8.47 -9.68
N GLY A 9 13.19 -8.40 -8.35
CA GLY A 9 13.24 -7.12 -7.63
C GLY A 9 11.89 -6.41 -7.53
N GLY A 10 10.78 -7.13 -7.76
CA GLY A 10 9.43 -6.57 -7.72
C GLY A 10 8.88 -6.34 -6.31
N GLY A 11 9.44 -6.97 -5.27
CA GLY A 11 9.02 -6.78 -3.87
C GLY A 11 9.80 -5.70 -3.14
N THR A 12 9.34 -5.32 -1.94
CA THR A 12 9.98 -4.25 -1.14
C THR A 12 9.85 -4.47 0.37
N ASP A 13 10.91 -4.13 1.10
CA ASP A 13 10.92 -4.04 2.57
C ASP A 13 10.60 -2.62 3.10
N ALA A 14 10.31 -1.67 2.20
CA ALA A 14 10.00 -0.30 2.58
C ALA A 14 8.64 -0.20 3.30
N ASN A 15 8.45 0.85 4.12
CA ASN A 15 7.13 1.07 4.71
C ASN A 15 6.16 1.57 3.64
N VAL A 16 5.15 0.75 3.34
CA VAL A 16 4.08 1.10 2.40
C VAL A 16 2.91 1.73 3.13
N SER A 17 2.31 2.73 2.48
CA SER A 17 1.13 3.46 2.94
C SER A 17 0.18 3.76 1.79
N ILE A 18 -1.07 4.00 2.14
CA ILE A 18 -2.14 4.34 1.21
C ILE A 18 -2.88 5.58 1.72
N THR A 19 -3.32 6.43 0.78
CA THR A 19 -4.28 7.51 1.02
C THR A 19 -5.40 7.37 0.00
N ILE A 20 -6.63 7.29 0.48
CA ILE A 20 -7.83 7.19 -0.35
C ILE A 20 -8.48 8.58 -0.35
N TYR A 21 -8.80 9.08 -1.54
CA TYR A 21 -9.41 10.39 -1.72
C TYR A 21 -10.85 10.21 -2.20
N GLY A 22 -11.79 10.91 -1.56
CA GLY A 22 -13.18 11.01 -1.98
C GLY A 22 -13.65 12.47 -1.99
N VAL A 23 -14.91 12.68 -2.36
CA VAL A 23 -15.51 14.02 -2.44
C VAL A 23 -15.62 14.71 -1.08
N ASN A 24 -15.69 13.95 0.02
CA ASN A 24 -15.80 14.50 1.38
C ASN A 24 -14.43 14.70 2.06
N GLY A 25 -13.31 14.43 1.37
CA GLY A 25 -11.96 14.54 1.91
C GLY A 25 -11.12 13.30 1.65
N ASP A 26 -10.09 13.07 2.46
CA ASP A 26 -9.20 11.91 2.33
C ASP A 26 -9.08 11.09 3.62
N SER A 27 -8.65 9.85 3.49
CA SER A 27 -8.47 8.93 4.62
C SER A 27 -7.33 9.34 5.56
N GLY A 28 -6.53 10.34 5.22
CA GLY A 28 -5.18 10.51 5.73
C GLY A 28 -4.25 9.38 5.27
N LYS A 29 -2.96 9.54 5.56
CA LYS A 29 -1.95 8.51 5.30
C LYS A 29 -2.19 7.31 6.23
N ARG A 30 -2.50 6.15 5.66
CA ARG A 30 -2.73 4.89 6.38
C ARG A 30 -1.59 3.91 6.09
N ALA A 31 -0.90 3.45 7.14
CA ALA A 31 0.16 2.46 6.99
C ALA A 31 -0.42 1.08 6.69
N LEU A 32 0.10 0.41 5.67
CA LEU A 32 -0.29 -0.95 5.32
C LEU A 32 0.60 -1.94 6.07
N LYS A 33 0.19 -2.34 7.28
CA LYS A 33 0.99 -3.18 8.17
C LYS A 33 0.18 -4.36 8.71
N LYS A 34 0.86 -5.48 8.94
CA LYS A 34 0.36 -6.66 9.66
C LYS A 34 1.45 -7.20 10.57
N LYS A 35 1.10 -7.54 11.80
CA LYS A 35 2.06 -8.15 12.74
C LYS A 35 2.47 -9.53 12.23
N PHE A 36 3.76 -9.86 12.40
CA PHE A 36 4.33 -11.19 12.11
C PHE A 36 4.14 -11.65 10.65
N ARG A 37 4.13 -10.72 9.70
CA ARG A 37 4.02 -10.99 8.27
C ARG A 37 5.13 -10.24 7.53
N ASN A 38 5.77 -10.93 6.59
CA ASN A 38 6.52 -10.26 5.54
C ASN A 38 5.55 -9.92 4.40
N LEU A 39 5.48 -8.64 4.04
CA LEU A 39 4.46 -8.06 3.17
C LEU A 39 5.12 -7.51 1.91
N PHE A 40 4.35 -7.38 0.84
CA PHE A 40 4.78 -6.80 -0.42
C PHE A 40 5.92 -7.58 -1.08
N GLU A 41 5.97 -8.89 -0.85
CA GLU A 41 6.92 -9.79 -1.48
C GLU A 41 6.58 -10.02 -2.95
N ARG A 42 7.60 -10.31 -3.77
CA ARG A 42 7.44 -10.61 -5.19
C ARG A 42 6.35 -11.68 -5.41
N GLY A 43 5.38 -11.39 -6.29
CA GLY A 43 4.28 -12.31 -6.62
C GLY A 43 3.25 -12.51 -5.50
N GLN A 44 3.37 -11.79 -4.38
CA GLN A 44 2.49 -11.94 -3.23
C GLN A 44 1.21 -11.11 -3.41
N THR A 45 0.12 -11.62 -2.84
CA THR A 45 -1.13 -10.88 -2.66
C THR A 45 -1.38 -10.60 -1.19
N ASP A 46 -1.41 -9.33 -0.82
CA ASP A 46 -1.70 -8.86 0.53
C ASP A 46 -3.09 -8.22 0.63
N ARG A 47 -3.85 -8.61 1.66
CA ARG A 47 -5.22 -8.12 1.91
C ARG A 47 -5.27 -7.25 3.16
N PHE A 48 -5.69 -6.01 3.04
CA PHE A 48 -5.85 -5.10 4.18
C PHE A 48 -7.31 -4.70 4.33
N VAL A 49 -7.74 -4.54 5.57
CA VAL A 49 -9.00 -3.90 5.94
C VAL A 49 -8.62 -2.61 6.65
N LEU A 50 -9.15 -1.49 6.19
CA LEU A 50 -8.89 -0.17 6.74
C LEU A 50 -10.19 0.44 7.20
N GLU A 51 -10.22 0.90 8.44
CA GLU A 51 -11.32 1.68 8.98
C GLU A 51 -11.02 3.17 8.77
N MET A 52 -12.01 3.89 8.26
CA MET A 52 -11.95 5.32 7.99
C MET A 52 -13.36 5.90 8.01
N LEU A 53 -13.43 7.23 8.07
CA LEU A 53 -14.69 7.95 7.93
C LEU A 53 -15.25 7.77 6.51
N ASP A 54 -16.55 8.03 6.35
CA ASP A 54 -17.17 8.07 5.04
C ASP A 54 -16.55 9.19 4.18
N LEU A 55 -15.94 8.81 3.07
CA LEU A 55 -15.30 9.74 2.13
C LEU A 55 -16.24 10.15 0.99
N GLY A 56 -17.47 9.63 0.95
CA GLY A 56 -18.40 9.78 -0.16
C GLY A 56 -17.94 9.01 -1.40
N GLU A 57 -18.22 9.55 -2.59
CA GLU A 57 -17.73 9.00 -3.86
C GLU A 57 -16.20 9.02 -3.90
N LEU A 58 -15.60 7.86 -4.18
CA LEU A 58 -14.15 7.69 -4.24
C LEU A 58 -13.61 8.20 -5.58
N LEU A 59 -12.57 9.03 -5.51
CA LEU A 59 -11.99 9.72 -6.66
C LEU A 59 -10.67 9.09 -7.11
N ARG A 60 -9.77 8.83 -6.15
CA ARG A 60 -8.45 8.25 -6.45
C ARG A 60 -7.83 7.59 -5.22
N VAL A 61 -6.80 6.80 -5.49
CA VAL A 61 -5.95 6.18 -4.47
C VAL A 61 -4.51 6.60 -4.73
N LYS A 62 -3.78 6.95 -3.67
CA LYS A 62 -2.34 7.15 -3.70
C LYS A 62 -1.69 6.08 -2.86
N VAL A 63 -0.74 5.36 -3.45
CA VAL A 63 0.10 4.39 -2.74
C VAL A 63 1.51 4.94 -2.70
N GLU A 64 2.16 4.89 -1.54
CA GLU A 64 3.47 5.46 -1.31
C GLU A 64 4.33 4.50 -0.49
N HIS A 65 5.62 4.42 -0.81
CA HIS A 65 6.64 3.80 0.04
C HIS A 65 7.66 4.87 0.47
N ASP A 66 8.33 4.66 1.61
CA ASP A 66 9.27 5.63 2.18
C ASP A 66 10.72 5.49 1.70
N GLY A 67 11.00 4.50 0.84
CA GLY A 67 12.32 4.28 0.27
C GLY A 67 13.38 3.82 1.26
N SER A 68 12.97 3.19 2.38
CA SER A 68 13.89 2.72 3.41
C SER A 68 14.63 1.41 3.08
N SER A 69 14.41 0.79 1.92
CA SER A 69 15.00 -0.52 1.57
C SER A 69 16.21 -0.39 0.62
N LEU A 70 17.15 -1.34 0.70
CA LEU A 70 18.14 -1.49 -0.36
C LEU A 70 17.43 -2.02 -1.62
N ASN A 71 17.54 -1.30 -2.73
CA ASN A 71 16.74 -1.47 -3.96
C ASN A 71 15.26 -1.09 -3.78
N ASN A 72 15.02 0.22 -3.71
CA ASN A 72 13.71 0.87 -3.55
C ASN A 72 12.70 0.68 -4.70
N GLY A 73 12.94 -0.28 -5.61
CA GLY A 73 11.96 -0.64 -6.62
C GLY A 73 10.81 -1.40 -5.97
N TRP A 74 9.59 -1.11 -6.38
CA TRP A 74 8.43 -1.92 -6.05
C TRP A 74 7.54 -1.97 -7.30
N PHE A 75 7.27 -3.18 -7.78
CA PHE A 75 6.40 -3.37 -8.93
C PHE A 75 5.00 -3.68 -8.43
N LEU A 76 4.16 -2.65 -8.43
CA LEU A 76 2.77 -2.67 -8.00
C LEU A 76 1.82 -2.70 -9.20
#